data_AF-A0A2H6A2Z9-F1
#
_entry.id   AF-A0A2H6A2Z9-F1
#
_cell.length_a   1.000
_cell.length_b   1.000
_cell.length_c   1.000
_cell.angle_alpha   90.00
_cell.angle_beta   90.00
_cell.angle_gamma   90.00
#
_symmetry.space_group_name_H-M   'P 1'
#
loop_
_entity.id
_entity.type
_entity.pdbx_description
1 polymer ?
#
loop_
_entity_poly.entity_id
_entity_poly.type
_entity_poly.pdbx_seq_one_letter_code
_entity_poly.pdbx_strand_id
1 'polypeptide(L)'
;MGRGGFTLIEVMIALVILSVAILGMGTLTAGLVKTTAVGDVTAAAIQLAEDRIEEVRIEPVYAKIDSLYAGTETGFPTLPGFTRTTEVVHYGGPGQSFDYKKITVTVEGPGLLAPVVRTVTVAAP
;
A
#
# COMPACT_ATOMS: atom_id res chain seq x y z
N MET A 1 50.96 -37.06 -19.16
CA MET A 1 50.18 -35.92 -18.62
C MET A 1 49.02 -35.68 -19.56
N GLY A 2 47.84 -36.22 -19.23
CA GLY A 2 46.68 -36.22 -20.12
C GLY A 2 45.97 -34.86 -20.10
N ARG A 3 45.93 -34.18 -21.24
CA ARG A 3 44.90 -33.18 -21.53
C ARG A 3 43.64 -33.94 -21.95
N GLY A 4 42.77 -34.24 -20.99
CA GLY A 4 41.43 -34.74 -21.31
C GLY A 4 40.61 -33.62 -21.94
N GLY A 5 40.17 -33.79 -23.18
CA GLY A 5 39.18 -32.92 -23.80
C GLY A 5 37.79 -33.21 -23.24
N PHE A 6 36.89 -32.21 -23.28
CA PHE A 6 35.49 -32.39 -22.92
C PHE A 6 34.81 -33.38 -23.85
N THR A 7 34.03 -34.31 -23.28
CA THR A 7 33.26 -35.26 -24.09
C THR A 7 31.99 -34.58 -24.62
N LEU A 8 31.50 -35.01 -25.80
CA LEU A 8 30.25 -34.46 -26.35
C LEU A 8 29.07 -34.61 -25.40
N ILE A 9 28.99 -35.73 -24.69
CA ILE A 9 27.91 -35.98 -23.73
C ILE A 9 27.98 -35.03 -22.53
N GLU A 10 29.17 -34.64 -22.10
CA GLU A 10 29.39 -33.69 -21.01
C GLU A 10 28.95 -32.27 -21.42
N VAL A 11 29.24 -31.86 -22.66
CA VAL A 11 28.74 -30.58 -23.20
C VAL A 11 27.21 -30.60 -23.31
N MET A 12 26.63 -31.71 -23.75
CA MET A 12 25.16 -31.85 -23.81
C MET A 12 24.52 -31.75 -22.43
N ILE A 13 25.07 -32.44 -21.43
CA ILE A 13 24.58 -32.37 -20.05
C ILE A 13 24.72 -30.96 -19.49
N ALA A 14 25.86 -30.29 -19.72
CA ALA A 14 26.08 -28.92 -19.29
C ALA A 14 25.05 -27.94 -19.89
N LEU A 15 24.74 -28.08 -21.18
CA LEU A 15 23.72 -27.26 -21.85
C LEU A 15 22.30 -27.52 -21.29
N VAL A 16 21.97 -28.76 -20.94
CA VAL A 16 20.68 -29.09 -20.31
C VAL A 16 20.57 -28.45 -18.93
N ILE A 17 21.60 -28.58 -18.09
CA ILE A 17 21.65 -27.96 -16.76
C ILE A 17 21.53 -26.43 -16.88
N LEU A 18 22.28 -25.83 -17.81
CA LEU A 18 22.23 -24.39 -18.06
C LEU A 18 20.82 -23.95 -18.49
N SER A 19 20.17 -24.71 -19.37
CA SER A 19 18.82 -24.40 -19.83
C SER A 19 17.81 -24.39 -18.67
N VAL A 20 17.87 -25.40 -17.79
CA VAL A 20 17.01 -25.46 -16.59
C VAL A 20 17.30 -24.29 -15.64
N ALA A 21 18.58 -23.94 -15.45
CA ALA A 21 18.97 -22.82 -14.58
C ALA A 21 18.42 -21.48 -15.09
N ILE A 22 18.52 -21.21 -16.40
CA ILE A 22 18.00 -19.98 -17.01
C ILE A 22 16.47 -19.89 -16.86
N LEU A 23 15.74 -20.99 -17.08
CA LEU A 23 14.29 -21.04 -16.89
C LEU A 23 13.92 -20.77 -15.42
N GLY A 24 14.65 -21.38 -14.48
CA GLY A 24 14.47 -21.13 -13.04
C GLY A 24 14.65 -19.65 -12.69
N MET A 25 15.73 -19.01 -13.15
CA MET A 25 15.98 -17.58 -12.90
C MET A 25 14.91 -16.66 -13.51
N GLY A 26 14.35 -17.02 -14.67
CA GLY A 26 13.26 -16.26 -15.29
C GLY A 26 12.01 -16.19 -14.40
N THR A 27 11.62 -17.31 -13.80
CA THR A 27 10.46 -17.36 -12.89
C THR A 27 10.69 -16.56 -11.60
N LEU A 28 11.90 -16.62 -11.04
CA LEU A 28 12.27 -15.87 -9.83
C LEU A 28 12.26 -14.36 -10.09
N THR A 29 12.83 -13.92 -11.21
CA THR A 29 12.84 -12.51 -11.62
C THR A 29 11.41 -11.98 -11.80
N ALA A 30 10.54 -12.75 -12.46
CA ALA A 30 9.14 -12.37 -12.64
C ALA A 30 8.39 -12.27 -11.30
N GLY A 31 8.64 -13.19 -10.35
CA GLY A 31 8.09 -13.14 -9.01
C GLY A 31 8.54 -11.90 -8.21
N LEU A 32 9.82 -11.54 -8.34
CA LEU A 32 10.37 -10.35 -7.68
C LEU A 32 9.72 -9.06 -8.20
N VAL A 33 9.62 -8.89 -9.52
CA VAL A 33 8.97 -7.71 -10.15
C VAL A 33 7.52 -7.56 -9.69
N LYS A 34 6.78 -8.68 -9.61
CA LYS A 34 5.41 -8.65 -9.10
C LYS A 34 5.36 -8.21 -7.63
N THR A 35 6.31 -8.69 -6.81
CA THR A 35 6.37 -8.38 -5.39
C THR A 35 6.70 -6.91 -5.14
N THR A 36 7.66 -6.35 -5.88
CA THR A 36 8.00 -4.92 -5.78
C THR A 36 6.84 -4.04 -6.20
N ALA A 37 6.15 -4.37 -7.29
CA ALA A 37 4.99 -3.61 -7.74
C ALA A 37 3.85 -3.59 -6.70
N VAL A 38 3.58 -4.72 -6.02
CA VAL A 38 2.61 -4.75 -4.90
C VAL A 38 3.08 -3.91 -3.71
N GLY A 39 4.38 -3.94 -3.41
CA GLY A 39 4.99 -3.12 -2.36
C GLY A 39 4.82 -1.62 -2.61
N ASP A 40 5.12 -1.17 -3.82
CA ASP A 40 5.01 0.24 -4.22
C ASP A 40 3.56 0.74 -4.14
N VAL A 41 2.62 -0.08 -4.63
CA VAL A 41 1.18 0.22 -4.55
C VAL A 41 0.70 0.32 -3.09
N THR A 42 1.16 -0.59 -2.23
CA THR A 42 0.81 -0.58 -0.80
C THR A 42 1.38 0.65 -0.10
N ALA A 43 2.63 1.02 -0.39
CA ALA A 43 3.27 2.21 0.17
C ALA A 43 2.53 3.50 -0.23
N ALA A 44 2.15 3.62 -1.51
CA ALA A 44 1.39 4.77 -1.98
C ALA A 44 -0.02 4.86 -1.35
N ALA A 45 -0.69 3.73 -1.12
CA ALA A 45 -1.96 3.68 -0.41
C ALA A 45 -1.84 4.08 1.07
N ILE A 46 -0.74 3.68 1.74
CA ILE A 46 -0.42 4.12 3.10
C ILE A 46 -0.21 5.63 3.13
N GLN A 47 0.60 6.16 2.22
CA GLN A 47 0.83 7.60 2.14
C GLN A 47 -0.49 8.36 1.93
N LEU A 48 -1.36 7.90 1.02
CA LEU A 48 -2.67 8.52 0.78
C LEU A 48 -3.56 8.56 2.03
N ALA A 49 -3.48 7.54 2.90
CA ALA A 49 -4.20 7.50 4.17
C ALA A 49 -3.57 8.40 5.23
N GLU A 50 -2.24 8.39 5.35
CA GLU A 50 -1.49 9.24 6.30
C GLU A 50 -1.67 10.73 5.98
N ASP A 51 -1.58 11.12 4.71
CA ASP A 51 -1.76 12.51 4.28
C ASP A 51 -3.11 13.08 4.78
N ARG A 52 -4.19 12.28 4.69
CA ARG A 52 -5.51 12.67 5.22
C ARG A 52 -5.52 12.75 6.75
N ILE A 53 -4.86 11.82 7.44
CA ILE A 53 -4.77 11.88 8.90
C ILE A 53 -4.01 13.14 9.35
N GLU A 54 -2.96 13.52 8.63
CA GLU A 54 -2.18 14.74 8.89
C GLU A 54 -3.01 15.99 8.61
N GLU A 55 -3.72 16.07 7.48
CA GLU A 55 -4.67 17.15 7.18
C GLU A 55 -5.67 17.36 8.33
N VAL A 56 -6.28 16.27 8.82
CA VAL A 56 -7.24 16.31 9.94
C VAL A 56 -6.59 16.77 11.24
N ARG A 57 -5.33 16.37 11.52
CA ARG A 57 -4.62 16.76 12.73
C ARG A 57 -4.25 18.23 12.77
N ILE A 58 -3.97 18.84 11.62
CA ILE A 58 -3.58 20.25 11.53
C ILE A 58 -4.78 21.18 11.30
N GLU A 59 -6.01 20.65 11.16
CA GLU A 59 -7.21 21.45 10.96
C GLU A 59 -7.46 22.36 12.19
N PRO A 60 -7.41 23.69 12.03
CA PRO A 60 -7.55 24.61 13.15
C PRO A 60 -8.99 24.68 13.70
N VAL A 61 -10.01 24.34 12.92
CA VAL A 61 -11.41 24.47 13.31
C VAL A 61 -12.04 23.10 13.54
N TYR A 62 -12.03 22.65 14.80
CA TYR A 62 -12.60 21.37 15.23
C TYR A 62 -14.04 21.11 14.72
N ALA A 63 -14.87 22.14 14.67
CA ALA A 63 -16.25 22.05 14.20
C ALA A 63 -16.38 21.73 12.70
N LYS A 64 -15.35 21.99 11.88
CA LYS A 64 -15.39 21.77 10.43
C LYS A 64 -14.96 20.37 10.00
N ILE A 65 -14.32 19.60 10.88
CA ILE A 65 -13.72 18.31 10.54
C ILE A 65 -14.72 17.37 9.83
N ASP A 66 -15.96 17.27 10.31
CA ASP A 66 -16.98 16.40 9.70
C ASP A 66 -17.32 16.87 8.28
N SER A 67 -17.55 18.18 8.11
CA SER A 67 -17.98 18.73 6.82
C SER A 67 -16.89 18.75 5.76
N LEU A 68 -15.62 18.85 6.17
CA LEU A 68 -14.49 18.97 5.24
C LEU A 68 -13.93 17.62 4.83
N TYR A 69 -13.92 16.65 5.75
CA TYR A 69 -13.20 15.41 5.53
C TYR A 69 -14.10 14.20 5.41
N ALA A 70 -15.32 14.19 5.99
CA ALA A 70 -16.17 13.01 5.91
C ALA A 70 -16.65 12.79 4.47
N GLY A 71 -16.55 11.53 4.02
CA GLY A 71 -17.02 11.12 2.71
C GLY A 71 -16.01 10.25 1.96
N THR A 72 -16.28 10.09 0.67
CA THR A 72 -15.50 9.22 -0.22
C THR A 72 -14.93 10.04 -1.35
N GLU A 73 -13.63 9.90 -1.56
CA GLU A 73 -12.87 10.55 -2.62
C GLU A 73 -12.30 9.51 -3.59
N THR A 74 -12.28 9.90 -4.85
CA THR A 74 -11.80 9.07 -5.96
C THR A 74 -11.05 9.96 -6.96
N GLY A 75 -10.46 9.36 -8.00
CA GLY A 75 -9.85 10.13 -9.08
C GLY A 75 -8.44 10.64 -8.77
N PHE A 76 -7.69 9.93 -7.93
CA PHE A 76 -6.29 10.24 -7.63
C PHE A 76 -5.42 10.08 -8.89
N PRO A 77 -4.74 11.14 -9.39
CA PRO A 77 -4.03 11.09 -10.67
C PRO A 77 -2.90 10.04 -10.72
N THR A 78 -2.22 9.83 -9.60
CA THR A 78 -1.12 8.85 -9.46
C THR A 78 -1.59 7.47 -9.02
N LEU A 79 -2.87 7.33 -8.63
CA LEU A 79 -3.47 6.11 -8.10
C LEU A 79 -4.86 5.89 -8.75
N PRO A 80 -4.93 5.65 -10.07
CA PRO A 80 -6.20 5.43 -10.74
C PRO A 80 -6.92 4.20 -10.19
N GLY A 81 -8.22 4.33 -9.95
CA GLY A 81 -9.06 3.26 -9.37
C GLY A 81 -8.98 3.15 -7.85
N PHE A 82 -8.13 3.93 -7.18
CA PHE A 82 -8.14 4.03 -5.72
C PHE A 82 -9.31 4.88 -5.23
N THR A 83 -9.80 4.50 -4.05
CA THR A 83 -10.87 5.16 -3.32
C THR A 83 -10.39 5.38 -1.88
N ARG A 84 -10.55 6.61 -1.37
CA ARG A 84 -10.32 6.94 0.04
C ARG A 84 -11.65 7.30 0.69
N THR A 85 -12.05 6.56 1.71
CA THR A 85 -13.23 6.86 2.53
C THR A 85 -12.77 7.35 3.89
N THR A 86 -13.29 8.50 4.31
CA THR A 86 -13.04 9.07 5.63
C THR A 86 -14.36 9.08 6.40
N GLU A 87 -14.37 8.34 7.50
CA GLU A 87 -15.48 8.29 8.44
C GLU A 87 -15.12 9.14 9.67
N VAL A 88 -16.04 10.00 10.09
CA VAL A 88 -15.90 10.81 11.30
C VAL A 88 -17.01 10.43 12.25
N VAL A 89 -16.64 9.97 13.45
CA VAL A 89 -17.57 9.66 14.53
C VAL A 89 -17.31 10.62 15.69
N HIS A 90 -18.29 11.46 15.99
CA HIS A 90 -18.24 12.42 17.10
C HIS A 90 -18.79 11.79 18.38
N TYR A 91 -17.99 11.85 19.45
CA TYR A 91 -18.36 11.42 20.79
C TYR A 91 -18.51 12.65 21.71
N GLY A 92 -19.63 12.69 22.41
CA GLY A 92 -19.99 13.75 23.35
C GLY A 92 -20.48 15.04 22.70
N GLY A 93 -20.12 16.19 23.27
CA GLY A 93 -20.54 17.51 22.78
C GLY A 93 -20.61 18.59 23.87
N PRO A 94 -21.15 19.77 23.54
CA PRO A 94 -21.17 20.93 24.44
C PRO A 94 -21.75 20.59 25.81
N GLY A 95 -20.96 20.79 26.87
CA GLY A 95 -21.34 20.50 28.25
C GLY A 95 -21.04 19.07 28.74
N GLN A 96 -20.47 18.21 27.89
CA GLN A 96 -19.98 16.89 28.31
C GLN A 96 -18.47 16.91 28.62
N SER A 97 -18.04 16.07 29.57
CA SER A 97 -16.62 15.97 29.98
C SER A 97 -15.72 15.31 28.93
N PHE A 98 -16.29 14.70 27.89
CA PHE A 98 -15.56 14.05 26.82
C PHE A 98 -16.13 14.57 25.49
N ASP A 99 -15.40 15.45 24.80
CA ASP A 99 -15.74 15.87 23.43
C ASP A 99 -14.53 15.55 22.53
N TYR A 100 -14.70 14.54 21.68
CA TYR A 100 -13.68 14.13 20.73
C TYR A 100 -14.29 13.50 19.48
N LYS A 101 -13.57 13.58 18.37
CA LYS A 101 -13.90 12.89 17.11
C LYS A 101 -12.91 11.78 16.86
N LYS A 102 -13.42 10.60 16.51
CA LYS A 102 -12.65 9.49 15.98
C LYS A 102 -12.77 9.52 14.46
N ILE A 103 -11.66 9.71 13.79
CA ILE A 103 -11.58 9.76 12.32
C ILE A 103 -10.92 8.48 11.86
N THR A 104 -11.61 7.74 10.98
CA THR A 104 -11.11 6.52 10.36
C THR A 104 -10.98 6.76 8.87
N VAL A 105 -9.78 6.60 8.33
CA VAL A 105 -9.46 6.72 6.92
C VAL A 105 -9.20 5.33 6.37
N THR A 106 -9.95 4.93 5.36
CA THR A 106 -9.82 3.66 4.67
C THR A 106 -9.48 3.92 3.21
N VAL A 107 -8.38 3.32 2.73
CA VAL A 107 -7.95 3.39 1.34
C VAL A 107 -8.05 2.00 0.72
N GLU A 108 -8.79 1.91 -0.38
CA GLU A 108 -9.02 0.70 -1.15
C GLU A 108 -8.67 0.94 -2.61
N GLY A 109 -8.21 -0.09 -3.32
CA GLY A 109 -7.85 0.04 -4.72
C GLY A 109 -7.21 -1.20 -5.33
N PRO A 110 -6.98 -1.18 -6.65
CA PRO A 110 -6.35 -2.28 -7.37
C PRO A 110 -4.96 -2.62 -6.82
N GLY A 111 -4.65 -3.91 -6.74
CA GLY A 111 -3.32 -4.39 -6.32
C GLY A 111 -3.11 -4.46 -4.80
N LEU A 112 -4.01 -3.89 -3.99
CA LEU A 112 -4.02 -4.12 -2.55
C LEU A 112 -4.59 -5.51 -2.22
N LEU A 113 -3.96 -6.20 -1.27
CA LEU A 113 -4.47 -7.48 -0.74
C LEU A 113 -5.60 -7.27 0.29
N ALA A 114 -5.58 -6.12 0.96
CA ALA A 114 -6.59 -5.68 1.92
C ALA A 114 -6.61 -4.14 1.97
N PRO A 115 -7.72 -3.52 2.40
CA PRO A 115 -7.80 -2.08 2.63
C PRO A 115 -6.73 -1.58 3.60
N VAL A 116 -6.16 -0.41 3.32
CA VAL A 116 -5.30 0.29 4.28
C VAL A 116 -6.17 1.15 5.17
N VAL A 117 -6.11 0.92 6.49
CA VAL A 117 -6.91 1.65 7.46
C VAL A 117 -6.00 2.42 8.42
N ARG A 118 -6.36 3.69 8.69
CA ARG A 118 -5.73 4.55 9.69
C ARG A 118 -6.78 5.24 10.54
N THR A 119 -6.45 5.48 11.80
CA THR A 119 -7.38 6.10 12.75
C THR A 119 -6.65 7.13 13.58
N VAL A 120 -7.30 8.28 13.78
CA VAL A 120 -6.86 9.32 14.71
C VAL A 120 -8.03 9.77 15.58
N THR A 121 -7.71 10.20 16.80
CA THR A 121 -8.67 10.88 17.69
C THR A 121 -8.25 12.32 17.85
N VAL A 122 -9.19 13.24 17.67
CA VAL A 122 -8.99 14.68 17.85
C VAL A 122 -9.94 15.13 18.95
N ALA A 123 -9.41 15.71 20.02
CA ALA A 123 -10.21 16.28 21.10
C ALA A 123 -10.68 17.69 20.73
N ALA A 124 -11.84 18.09 21.25
CA ALA A 124 -12.23 19.49 21.22
C ALA A 124 -11.22 20.36 22.00
N PRO A 125 -10.99 21.61 21.57
CA PRO A 125 -10.09 22.55 22.26
C PRO A 125 -10.62 22.98 23.63
#